data_AF-A0AAE4J1G3-F1
#
_entry.id   AF-A0AAE4J1G3-F1
#
_cell.length_a   1.000
_cell.length_b   1.000
_cell.length_c   1.000
_cell.angle_alpha   90.00
_cell.angle_beta   90.00
_cell.angle_gamma   90.00
#
_symmetry.space_group_name_H-M   'P 1'
#
loop_
_entity.id
_entity.type
_entity.pdbx_description
1 polymer ?
#
loop_
_entity_poly.entity_id
_entity_poly.type
_entity_poly.pdbx_seq_one_letter_code
_entity_poly.pdbx_strand_id
1 'polypeptide(L)'
;MTPANDVLSKQISELAYKGQWEPLLNVLERYPSFINTASEKGYTPLHQAAWHGAKRPVIGKLLRMGADKTLVTYNKLQTPLDIALEKNPARKDLLFLLHPQPRTLSQLMRKMIEDQLIHFQTYDENMVLYERLLFLFNECDVFELGHNDRNRFLSAFSALTGIQLDEVIADNNQEVQRSGLELRFWFNQFMPVLQKLAVQKNTIPLEKSWITVADLMFPDLDGWGYRGDPSLWREMRQSLSRVPLPDNRIELEKILLNSAQSIMNATFSTEHGVFVKRFSHGGMSSGWISFEFWTTNAIPGILQRAEWLRETWRY
;
A
#
# COMPACT_ATOMS: atom_id res chain seq x y z
N MET A 1 -26.72 13.43 15.84
CA MET A 1 -25.53 14.04 16.47
C MET A 1 -25.97 14.74 17.74
N THR A 2 -25.24 14.58 18.83
CA THR A 2 -25.51 15.31 20.08
C THR A 2 -24.88 16.71 19.99
N PRO A 3 -25.39 17.72 20.69
CA PRO A 3 -24.79 19.06 20.71
C PRO A 3 -23.29 19.04 21.11
N ALA A 4 -22.90 18.10 21.98
CA ALA A 4 -21.52 17.90 22.37
C ALA A 4 -20.61 17.43 21.21
N ASN A 5 -21.11 16.55 20.33
CA ASN A 5 -20.36 16.10 19.15
C ASN A 5 -20.15 17.25 18.14
N ASP A 6 -21.11 18.18 18.04
CA ASP A 6 -21.00 19.33 17.15
C ASP A 6 -19.96 20.33 17.66
N VAL A 7 -19.91 20.57 18.97
CA VAL A 7 -18.87 21.40 19.61
C VAL A 7 -17.48 20.78 19.37
N LEU A 8 -17.35 19.47 19.57
CA LEU A 8 -16.09 18.76 19.37
C LEU A 8 -15.64 18.79 17.89
N SER A 9 -16.56 18.56 16.96
CA SER A 9 -16.30 18.64 15.52
C SER A 9 -15.80 20.03 15.09
N LYS A 10 -16.42 21.10 15.62
CA LYS A 10 -15.98 22.48 15.41
C LYS A 10 -14.59 22.74 15.99
N GLN A 11 -14.34 22.27 17.21
CA GLN A 11 -13.03 22.40 17.86
C GLN A 11 -11.93 21.72 17.02
N ILE A 12 -12.15 20.48 16.58
CA ILE A 12 -11.21 19.72 15.73
C ILE A 12 -10.94 20.47 14.42
N SER A 13 -12.00 20.94 13.76
CA SER A 13 -11.90 21.69 12.50
C SER A 13 -11.10 22.99 12.68
N GLU A 14 -11.32 23.70 13.78
CA GLU A 14 -10.63 24.95 14.10
C GLU A 14 -9.13 24.73 14.40
N LEU A 15 -8.81 23.73 15.23
CA LEU A 15 -7.43 23.37 15.54
C LEU A 15 -6.66 22.96 14.28
N ALA A 16 -7.28 22.13 13.42
CA ALA A 16 -6.71 21.71 12.15
C ALA A 16 -6.50 22.90 11.19
N TYR A 17 -7.49 23.80 11.08
CA TYR A 17 -7.40 25.00 10.25
C TYR A 17 -6.25 25.92 10.68
N LYS A 18 -6.05 26.09 12.00
CA LYS A 18 -4.96 26.91 12.57
C LYS A 18 -3.59 26.20 12.57
N GLY A 19 -3.52 24.93 12.19
CA GLY A 19 -2.28 24.15 12.23
C GLY A 19 -1.78 23.82 13.64
N GLN A 20 -2.69 23.78 14.63
CA GLN A 20 -2.37 23.48 16.03
C GLN A 20 -2.35 21.96 16.24
N TRP A 21 -1.28 21.30 15.77
CA TRP A 21 -1.20 19.84 15.70
C TRP A 21 -1.19 19.14 17.06
N GLU A 22 -0.40 19.61 18.03
CA GLU A 22 -0.33 18.95 19.36
C GLU A 22 -1.68 18.93 20.08
N PRO A 23 -2.41 20.06 20.24
CA PRO A 23 -3.76 20.03 20.79
C PRO A 23 -4.74 19.19 19.96
N LEU A 24 -4.65 19.26 18.63
CA LEU A 24 -5.51 18.48 17.74
C LEU A 24 -5.33 16.97 17.96
N LEU A 25 -4.08 16.50 17.97
CA LEU A 25 -3.75 15.09 18.16
C LEU A 25 -4.21 14.61 19.55
N ASN A 26 -3.99 15.40 20.60
CA ASN A 26 -4.49 15.08 21.95
C ASN A 26 -6.01 14.91 22.02
N VAL A 27 -6.77 15.74 21.30
CA VAL A 27 -8.23 15.62 21.22
C VAL A 27 -8.62 14.35 20.45
N LEU A 28 -7.98 14.09 19.32
CA LEU A 28 -8.25 12.93 18.48
C LEU A 28 -7.87 11.61 19.17
N GLU A 29 -6.84 11.60 20.02
CA GLU A 29 -6.47 10.41 20.79
C GLU A 29 -7.56 10.03 21.81
N ARG A 30 -8.22 11.04 22.40
CA ARG A 30 -9.37 10.84 23.29
C ARG A 30 -10.63 10.45 22.54
N TYR A 31 -10.77 10.91 21.29
CA TYR A 31 -11.95 10.69 20.46
C TYR A 31 -11.59 10.22 19.04
N PRO A 32 -11.08 8.97 18.85
CA PRO A 32 -10.54 8.51 17.56
C PRO A 32 -11.56 8.50 16.42
N SER A 33 -12.84 8.30 16.72
CA SER A 33 -13.93 8.32 15.72
C SER A 33 -14.05 9.64 14.94
N PHE A 34 -13.45 10.73 15.45
CA PHE A 34 -13.48 12.04 14.82
C PHE A 34 -12.28 12.32 13.88
N ILE A 35 -11.37 11.36 13.66
CA ILE A 35 -10.16 11.54 12.82
C ILE A 35 -10.46 12.04 11.40
N ASN A 36 -11.60 11.63 10.85
CA ASN A 36 -12.05 12.01 9.50
C ASN A 36 -13.19 13.04 9.52
N THR A 37 -13.37 13.75 10.64
CA THR A 37 -14.35 14.84 10.73
C THR A 37 -14.01 15.91 9.70
N ALA A 38 -14.98 16.24 8.85
CA ALA A 38 -14.81 17.24 7.82
C ALA A 38 -15.43 18.59 8.26
N SER A 39 -14.75 19.69 7.91
CA SER A 39 -15.33 21.02 8.03
C SER A 39 -16.51 21.21 7.08
N GLU A 40 -17.20 22.37 7.15
CA GLU A 40 -18.27 22.74 6.22
C GLU A 40 -17.86 22.67 4.74
N LYS A 41 -16.57 22.83 4.43
CA LYS A 41 -16.03 22.74 3.07
C LYS A 41 -15.49 21.34 2.72
N GLY A 42 -15.65 20.36 3.60
CA GLY A 42 -15.16 19.00 3.41
C GLY A 42 -13.70 18.78 3.81
N TYR A 43 -13.05 19.70 4.53
CA TYR A 43 -11.64 19.54 4.91
C TYR A 43 -11.54 18.69 6.18
N THR A 44 -10.90 17.53 6.08
CA THR A 44 -10.50 16.72 7.24
C THR A 44 -9.18 17.21 7.86
N PRO A 45 -8.81 16.76 9.08
CA PRO A 45 -7.48 17.00 9.65
C PRO A 45 -6.33 16.69 8.68
N LEU A 46 -6.43 15.62 7.88
CA LEU A 46 -5.39 15.25 6.93
C LEU A 46 -5.29 16.23 5.74
N HIS A 47 -6.42 16.74 5.25
CA HIS A 47 -6.42 17.82 4.23
C HIS A 47 -5.72 19.07 4.75
N GLN A 48 -6.00 19.47 6.00
CA GLN A 48 -5.35 20.64 6.60
C GLN A 48 -3.86 20.41 6.83
N ALA A 49 -3.47 19.21 7.27
CA ALA A 49 -2.07 18.86 7.43
C ALA A 49 -1.31 18.90 6.09
N ALA A 50 -1.95 18.47 4.99
CA ALA A 50 -1.42 18.59 3.64
C ALA A 50 -1.30 20.06 3.19
N TRP A 51 -2.30 20.89 3.49
CA TRP A 51 -2.31 22.32 3.15
C TRP A 51 -1.16 23.08 3.82
N HIS A 52 -0.97 22.86 5.12
CA HIS A 52 0.09 23.50 5.92
C HIS A 52 1.48 22.91 5.69
N GLY A 53 1.60 21.81 4.95
CA GLY A 53 2.88 21.12 4.78
C GLY A 53 3.40 20.54 6.09
N ALA A 54 2.52 19.92 6.90
CA ALA A 54 2.86 19.42 8.22
C ALA A 54 4.06 18.45 8.20
N LYS A 55 4.75 18.36 9.35
CA LYS A 55 5.91 17.48 9.49
C LYS A 55 5.48 16.00 9.47
N ARG A 56 6.38 15.13 9.00
CA ARG A 56 6.15 13.67 8.90
C ARG A 56 5.60 13.00 10.16
N PRO A 57 6.00 13.38 11.40
CA PRO A 57 5.39 12.82 12.60
C PRO A 57 3.89 13.12 12.74
N VAL A 58 3.44 14.34 12.39
CA VAL A 58 2.02 14.72 12.42
C VAL A 58 1.23 13.92 11.40
N ILE A 59 1.74 13.86 10.16
CA ILE A 59 1.12 13.07 9.08
C ILE A 59 1.05 11.59 9.47
N GLY A 60 2.15 11.03 9.97
CA GLY A 60 2.23 9.66 10.43
C GLY A 60 1.24 9.34 11.53
N LYS A 61 1.12 10.22 12.53
CA LYS A 61 0.18 10.04 13.64
C LYS A 61 -1.27 10.06 13.16
N LEU A 62 -1.66 11.02 12.32
CA LEU A 62 -3.00 11.06 11.73
C LEU A 62 -3.32 9.78 10.95
N LEU A 63 -2.39 9.32 10.09
CA LEU A 63 -2.56 8.08 9.33
C LEU A 63 -2.70 6.85 10.24
N ARG A 64 -1.89 6.74 11.30
CA ARG A 64 -2.02 5.65 12.30
C ARG A 64 -3.37 5.65 13.02
N MET A 65 -3.94 6.83 13.23
CA MET A 65 -5.25 7.00 13.87
C MET A 65 -6.41 6.73 12.91
N GLY A 66 -6.15 6.35 11.66
CA GLY A 66 -7.18 6.02 10.67
C GLY A 66 -7.61 7.18 9.79
N ALA A 67 -6.76 8.20 9.62
CA ALA A 67 -7.05 9.27 8.66
C ALA A 67 -7.12 8.72 7.23
N ASP A 68 -8.25 8.97 6.56
CA ASP A 68 -8.51 8.50 5.21
C ASP A 68 -7.95 9.49 4.18
N LYS A 69 -6.97 9.02 3.42
CA LYS A 69 -6.28 9.79 2.36
C LYS A 69 -7.01 9.80 1.01
N THR A 70 -8.12 9.09 0.90
CA THR A 70 -8.95 9.01 -0.32
C THR A 70 -10.15 9.95 -0.28
N LEU A 71 -10.48 10.51 0.89
CA LEU A 71 -11.54 11.49 1.04
C LEU A 71 -11.24 12.74 0.21
N VAL A 72 -12.30 13.36 -0.32
CA VAL A 72 -12.23 14.58 -1.10
C VAL A 72 -12.99 15.71 -0.42
N THR A 73 -12.50 16.94 -0.58
CA THR A 73 -13.22 18.13 -0.13
C THR A 73 -14.53 18.32 -0.90
N TYR A 74 -15.53 18.95 -0.28
CA TYR A 74 -16.84 19.14 -0.91
C TYR A 74 -16.84 20.24 -1.96
N ASN A 75 -15.98 21.24 -1.79
CA ASN A 75 -15.95 22.41 -2.66
C ASN A 75 -15.14 22.19 -3.94
N LYS A 76 -13.99 21.54 -3.85
CA LYS A 76 -13.05 21.38 -4.97
C LYS A 76 -12.81 19.92 -5.36
N LEU A 77 -13.41 18.96 -4.65
CA LEU A 77 -13.19 17.53 -4.87
C LEU A 77 -11.70 17.14 -4.82
N GLN A 78 -10.93 17.79 -3.95
CA GLN A 78 -9.49 17.56 -3.79
C GLN A 78 -9.23 16.56 -2.68
N THR A 79 -8.37 15.57 -2.95
CA THR A 79 -7.77 14.72 -1.92
C THR A 79 -6.69 15.48 -1.13
N PRO A 80 -6.20 14.95 0.00
CA PRO A 80 -5.02 15.50 0.67
C PRO A 80 -3.79 15.56 -0.25
N LEU A 81 -3.61 14.60 -1.17
CA LEU A 81 -2.54 14.65 -2.16
C LEU A 81 -2.69 15.86 -3.09
N ASP A 82 -3.88 16.10 -3.63
CA ASP A 82 -4.13 17.22 -4.55
C ASP A 82 -3.81 18.56 -3.89
N ILE A 83 -4.17 18.70 -2.61
CA ILE A 83 -3.82 19.87 -1.80
C ILE A 83 -2.30 19.97 -1.60
N ALA A 84 -1.61 18.86 -1.30
CA ALA A 84 -0.16 18.86 -1.15
C ALA A 84 0.56 19.23 -2.46
N LEU A 85 0.06 18.78 -3.62
CA LEU A 85 0.56 19.18 -4.94
C LEU A 85 0.39 20.68 -5.19
N GLU A 86 -0.78 21.25 -4.82
CA GLU A 86 -1.08 22.68 -5.01
C GLU A 86 -0.26 23.58 -4.05
N LYS A 87 -0.12 23.18 -2.79
CA LYS A 87 0.43 24.05 -1.72
C LYS A 87 1.88 23.76 -1.36
N ASN A 88 2.32 22.51 -1.50
CA ASN A 88 3.62 22.03 -1.07
C ASN A 88 4.31 21.13 -2.12
N PRO A 89 4.41 21.52 -3.41
CA PRO A 89 4.91 20.64 -4.48
C PRO A 89 6.35 20.16 -4.28
N ALA A 90 7.17 20.90 -3.52
CA ALA A 90 8.54 20.51 -3.19
C ALA A 90 8.62 19.40 -2.12
N ARG A 91 7.53 19.16 -1.37
CA ARG A 91 7.46 18.16 -0.29
C ARG A 91 7.13 16.78 -0.86
N LYS A 92 8.10 16.19 -1.55
CA LYS A 92 7.99 14.84 -2.16
C LYS A 92 7.63 13.75 -1.13
N ASP A 93 7.99 13.94 0.13
CA ASP A 93 7.57 13.10 1.25
C ASP A 93 6.05 13.11 1.45
N LEU A 94 5.41 14.28 1.37
CA LEU A 94 3.96 14.38 1.47
C LEU A 94 3.27 13.75 0.25
N LEU A 95 3.81 13.95 -0.95
CA LEU A 95 3.24 13.37 -2.16
C LEU A 95 3.23 11.84 -2.10
N PHE A 96 4.31 11.26 -1.57
CA PHE A 96 4.40 9.82 -1.34
C PHE A 96 3.45 9.34 -0.22
N LEU A 97 3.51 9.96 0.96
CA LEU A 97 2.75 9.53 2.13
C LEU A 97 1.23 9.68 1.96
N LEU A 98 0.79 10.70 1.20
CA LEU A 98 -0.62 11.01 0.97
C LEU A 98 -1.17 10.38 -0.31
N HIS A 99 -0.38 9.60 -1.04
CA HIS A 99 -0.85 8.98 -2.28
C HIS A 99 -2.16 8.20 -2.04
N PRO A 100 -3.27 8.54 -2.72
CA PRO A 100 -4.65 8.13 -2.36
C PRO A 100 -4.96 6.70 -2.81
N GLN A 101 -4.18 5.75 -2.29
CA GLN A 101 -4.29 4.33 -2.60
C GLN A 101 -4.87 3.57 -1.39
N PRO A 102 -6.02 2.89 -1.56
CA PRO A 102 -6.52 1.89 -0.64
C PRO A 102 -5.51 0.74 -0.45
N ARG A 103 -5.58 0.01 0.66
CA ARG A 103 -4.81 -1.24 0.80
C ARG A 103 -5.23 -2.28 -0.22
N THR A 104 -4.25 -2.94 -0.82
CA THR A 104 -4.45 -4.07 -1.74
C THR A 104 -4.85 -5.33 -1.00
N LEU A 105 -5.43 -6.31 -1.71
CA LEU A 105 -5.67 -7.64 -1.14
C LEU A 105 -4.39 -8.26 -0.59
N SER A 106 -3.26 -8.11 -1.30
CA SER A 106 -1.96 -8.61 -0.84
C SER A 106 -1.50 -7.96 0.48
N GLN A 107 -1.68 -6.65 0.64
CA GLN A 107 -1.37 -5.92 1.88
C GLN A 107 -2.32 -6.32 3.02
N LEU A 108 -3.62 -6.43 2.75
CA LEU A 108 -4.59 -6.88 3.75
C LEU A 108 -4.27 -8.30 4.22
N MET A 109 -3.93 -9.21 3.30
CA MET A 109 -3.53 -10.59 3.62
C MET A 109 -2.27 -10.63 4.50
N ARG A 110 -1.23 -9.85 4.18
CA ARG A 110 -0.05 -9.75 5.05
C ARG A 110 -0.40 -9.23 6.45
N LYS A 111 -1.27 -8.23 6.54
CA LYS A 111 -1.76 -7.73 7.84
C LYS A 111 -2.54 -8.79 8.63
N MET A 112 -3.33 -9.63 7.98
CA MET A 112 -4.07 -10.71 8.66
C MET A 112 -3.13 -11.69 9.38
N ILE A 113 -2.00 -12.01 8.76
CA ILE A 113 -0.97 -12.87 9.35
C ILE A 113 -0.27 -12.16 10.52
N GLU A 114 0.14 -10.92 10.29
CA GLU A 114 0.86 -10.14 11.30
C GLU A 114 0.03 -9.88 12.56
N ASP A 115 -1.23 -9.51 12.39
CA ASP A 115 -2.17 -9.30 13.50
C ASP A 115 -2.67 -10.63 14.13
N GLN A 116 -2.16 -11.79 13.67
CA GLN A 116 -2.55 -13.13 14.13
C GLN A 116 -4.06 -13.38 14.05
N LEU A 117 -4.72 -12.85 13.01
CA LEU A 117 -6.17 -12.99 12.83
C LEU A 117 -6.56 -14.32 12.18
N ILE A 118 -5.60 -14.99 11.55
CA ILE A 118 -5.73 -16.32 10.96
C ILE A 118 -4.49 -17.14 11.31
N HIS A 119 -4.65 -18.45 11.39
CA HIS A 119 -3.56 -19.37 11.67
C HIS A 119 -3.58 -20.53 10.67
N PHE A 120 -2.42 -20.85 10.11
CA PHE A 120 -2.21 -22.06 9.32
C PHE A 120 -1.58 -23.14 10.19
N GLN A 121 -1.88 -24.41 9.91
CA GLN A 121 -1.11 -25.51 10.48
C GLN A 121 0.23 -25.63 9.73
N THR A 122 1.25 -26.15 10.39
CA THR A 122 2.59 -26.28 9.80
C THR A 122 2.55 -27.15 8.55
N TYR A 123 2.85 -26.57 7.38
CA TYR A 123 2.88 -27.25 6.07
C TYR A 123 1.54 -27.84 5.61
N ASP A 124 0.41 -27.19 5.89
CA ASP A 124 -0.88 -27.56 5.28
C ASP A 124 -1.05 -26.98 3.86
N GLU A 125 -1.98 -27.55 3.07
CA GLU A 125 -2.23 -27.06 1.70
C GLU A 125 -2.85 -25.65 1.69
N ASN A 126 -3.44 -25.21 2.81
CA ASN A 126 -3.98 -23.86 2.96
C ASN A 126 -2.86 -22.82 2.94
N MET A 127 -1.73 -23.08 3.61
CA MET A 127 -0.56 -22.22 3.58
C MET A 127 0.01 -22.10 2.16
N VAL A 128 0.11 -23.21 1.44
CA VAL A 128 0.58 -23.21 0.04
C VAL A 128 -0.37 -22.41 -0.86
N LEU A 129 -1.69 -22.58 -0.68
CA LEU A 129 -2.68 -21.82 -1.44
C LEU A 129 -2.65 -20.33 -1.08
N TYR A 130 -2.51 -19.99 0.19
CA TYR A 130 -2.34 -18.62 0.67
C TYR A 130 -1.15 -17.93 -0.01
N GLU A 131 0.01 -18.60 -0.04
CA GLU A 131 1.20 -18.08 -0.70
C GLU A 131 0.95 -17.82 -2.19
N ARG A 132 0.28 -18.75 -2.90
CA ARG A 132 -0.06 -18.57 -4.32
C ARG A 132 -1.03 -17.42 -4.54
N LEU A 133 -2.04 -17.27 -3.70
CA LEU A 133 -2.97 -16.14 -3.73
C LEU A 133 -2.26 -14.82 -3.48
N LEU A 134 -1.39 -14.77 -2.47
CA LEU A 134 -0.59 -13.58 -2.15
C LEU A 134 0.29 -13.16 -3.32
N PHE A 135 0.92 -14.13 -3.99
CA PHE A 135 1.71 -13.89 -5.21
C PHE A 135 0.86 -13.33 -6.35
N LEU A 136 -0.29 -13.95 -6.63
CA LEU A 136 -1.20 -13.50 -7.69
C LEU A 136 -1.70 -12.07 -7.46
N PHE A 137 -2.07 -11.73 -6.22
CA PHE A 137 -2.51 -10.35 -5.91
C PHE A 137 -1.37 -9.35 -6.05
N ASN A 138 -0.13 -9.69 -5.67
CA ASN A 138 1.01 -8.79 -5.87
C ASN A 138 1.26 -8.45 -7.36
N GLU A 139 0.97 -9.36 -8.29
CA GLU A 139 1.12 -9.13 -9.74
C GLU A 139 -0.05 -8.36 -10.36
N CYS A 140 -1.28 -8.70 -9.96
CA CYS A 140 -2.52 -8.21 -10.58
C CYS A 140 -3.25 -7.19 -9.70
N ASP A 141 -2.52 -6.42 -8.90
CA ASP A 141 -3.09 -5.34 -8.07
C ASP A 141 -3.52 -4.15 -8.94
N VAL A 142 -4.60 -4.36 -9.72
CA VAL A 142 -5.32 -3.33 -10.45
C VAL A 142 -6.37 -2.73 -9.51
N PHE A 143 -6.32 -1.41 -9.35
CA PHE A 143 -7.30 -0.63 -8.58
C PHE A 143 -8.41 -0.18 -9.51
N GLU A 144 -9.34 -1.07 -9.83
CA GLU A 144 -10.53 -0.66 -10.58
C GLU A 144 -11.63 -0.22 -9.60
N LEU A 145 -12.02 1.06 -9.70
CA LEU A 145 -13.17 1.60 -9.00
C LEU A 145 -14.40 0.73 -9.27
N GLY A 146 -15.05 0.26 -8.19
CA GLY A 146 -16.28 -0.55 -8.28
C GLY A 146 -16.08 -2.07 -8.22
N HIS A 147 -14.85 -2.58 -8.29
CA HIS A 147 -14.60 -4.02 -8.13
C HIS A 147 -14.65 -4.43 -6.65
N ASN A 148 -15.43 -5.48 -6.38
CA ASN A 148 -15.60 -6.04 -5.04
C ASN A 148 -14.40 -6.92 -4.67
N ASP A 149 -13.67 -6.57 -3.61
CA ASP A 149 -12.51 -7.32 -3.10
C ASP A 149 -12.84 -8.80 -2.82
N ARG A 150 -14.06 -9.09 -2.35
CA ARG A 150 -14.56 -10.46 -2.17
C ARG A 150 -14.59 -11.21 -3.50
N ASN A 151 -15.14 -10.61 -4.55
CA ASN A 151 -15.28 -11.26 -5.84
C ASN A 151 -13.91 -11.47 -6.49
N ARG A 152 -13.01 -10.47 -6.40
CA ARG A 152 -11.61 -10.62 -6.84
C ARG A 152 -10.94 -11.80 -6.13
N PHE A 153 -11.14 -11.93 -4.81
CA PHE A 153 -10.62 -13.05 -4.06
C PHE A 153 -11.22 -14.39 -4.52
N LEU A 154 -12.55 -14.49 -4.62
CA LEU A 154 -13.23 -15.73 -5.02
C LEU A 154 -12.82 -16.18 -6.43
N SER A 155 -12.70 -15.25 -7.38
CA SER A 155 -12.22 -15.57 -8.73
C SER A 155 -10.77 -16.07 -8.73
N ALA A 156 -9.88 -15.44 -7.96
CA ALA A 156 -8.51 -15.89 -7.81
C ALA A 156 -8.43 -17.28 -7.14
N PHE A 157 -9.23 -17.50 -6.10
CA PHE A 157 -9.35 -18.79 -5.42
C PHE A 157 -9.81 -19.88 -6.41
N SER A 158 -10.88 -19.61 -7.15
CA SER A 158 -11.38 -20.53 -8.18
C SER A 158 -10.37 -20.77 -9.29
N ALA A 159 -9.62 -19.77 -9.72
CA ALA A 159 -8.60 -19.94 -10.76
C ALA A 159 -7.46 -20.86 -10.32
N LEU A 160 -7.04 -20.78 -9.06
CA LEU A 160 -5.95 -21.60 -8.52
C LEU A 160 -6.37 -23.01 -8.10
N THR A 161 -7.64 -23.19 -7.70
CA THR A 161 -8.14 -24.45 -7.14
C THR A 161 -9.07 -25.21 -8.09
N GLY A 162 -9.73 -24.52 -9.02
CA GLY A 162 -10.87 -25.02 -9.77
C GLY A 162 -12.16 -25.13 -8.96
N ILE A 163 -12.22 -24.53 -7.76
CA ILE A 163 -13.35 -24.63 -6.82
C ILE A 163 -14.06 -23.28 -6.74
N GLN A 164 -15.38 -23.28 -6.97
CA GLN A 164 -16.25 -22.16 -6.66
C GLN A 164 -16.61 -22.18 -5.18
N LEU A 165 -15.85 -21.43 -4.36
CA LEU A 165 -15.93 -21.50 -2.90
C LEU A 165 -17.31 -21.14 -2.34
N ASP A 166 -18.05 -20.27 -3.02
CA ASP A 166 -19.40 -19.84 -2.65
C ASP A 166 -20.49 -20.87 -3.00
N GLU A 167 -20.30 -21.67 -4.06
CA GLU A 167 -21.25 -22.73 -4.44
C GLU A 167 -21.14 -23.96 -3.53
N VAL A 168 -19.91 -24.37 -3.16
CA VAL A 168 -19.65 -25.57 -2.33
C VAL A 168 -20.34 -25.49 -0.96
N ILE A 169 -20.59 -24.29 -0.46
CA ILE A 169 -21.12 -24.07 0.89
C ILE A 169 -22.64 -24.03 0.90
N ALA A 170 -23.25 -23.64 -0.22
CA ALA A 170 -24.70 -23.68 -0.39
C ALA A 170 -25.26 -25.12 -0.37
N ASP A 171 -24.45 -26.11 -0.75
CA ASP A 171 -24.87 -27.50 -0.86
C ASP A 171 -24.82 -28.27 0.48
N ASN A 172 -24.23 -27.71 1.54
CA ASN A 172 -24.16 -28.27 2.90
C ASN A 172 -23.65 -29.74 3.02
N ASN A 173 -23.22 -30.38 1.93
CA ASN A 173 -22.92 -31.80 1.88
C ASN A 173 -21.74 -32.08 0.96
N GLN A 174 -20.90 -32.99 1.46
CA GLN A 174 -19.60 -33.38 0.93
C GLN A 174 -18.58 -32.26 1.06
N GLU A 175 -17.90 -32.30 2.19
CA GLU A 175 -16.47 -32.03 2.28
C GLU A 175 -15.84 -32.39 0.92
N VAL A 176 -15.63 -31.40 0.05
CA VAL A 176 -14.85 -31.60 -1.18
C VAL A 176 -13.44 -31.80 -0.67
N GLN A 177 -13.17 -33.00 -0.15
CA GLN A 177 -11.86 -33.47 0.24
C GLN A 177 -11.10 -33.66 -1.08
N ARG A 178 -10.70 -32.55 -1.70
CA ARG A 178 -9.35 -32.57 -2.25
C ARG A 178 -8.45 -32.73 -1.04
N SER A 179 -7.78 -33.87 -0.97
CA SER A 179 -6.95 -34.29 0.15
C SER A 179 -6.03 -33.15 0.58
N GLY A 180 -6.33 -32.49 1.72
CA GLY A 180 -5.44 -31.49 2.35
C GLY A 180 -5.92 -30.03 2.35
N LEU A 181 -6.95 -29.65 1.58
CA LEU A 181 -7.46 -28.26 1.55
C LEU A 181 -8.72 -28.08 2.42
N GLU A 182 -8.64 -27.26 3.47
CA GLU A 182 -9.74 -27.06 4.41
C GLU A 182 -10.64 -25.89 3.99
N LEU A 183 -11.66 -26.17 3.16
CA LEU A 183 -12.56 -25.12 2.63
C LEU A 183 -13.31 -24.34 3.74
N ARG A 184 -13.59 -24.99 4.87
CA ARG A 184 -14.21 -24.35 6.04
C ARG A 184 -13.32 -23.28 6.65
N PHE A 185 -11.99 -23.47 6.68
CA PHE A 185 -11.06 -22.43 7.11
C PHE A 185 -11.21 -21.19 6.22
N TRP A 186 -11.20 -21.36 4.89
CA TRP A 186 -11.28 -20.24 3.95
C TRP A 186 -12.56 -19.45 4.06
N PHE A 187 -13.70 -20.10 4.26
CA PHE A 187 -14.98 -19.40 4.32
C PHE A 187 -15.38 -18.92 5.72
N ASN A 188 -15.14 -19.73 6.76
CA ASN A 188 -15.59 -19.38 8.11
C ASN A 188 -14.56 -18.54 8.89
N GLN A 189 -13.28 -18.62 8.53
CA GLN A 189 -12.21 -17.91 9.24
C GLN A 189 -11.56 -16.84 8.36
N PHE A 190 -11.05 -17.22 7.18
CA PHE A 190 -10.30 -16.29 6.34
C PHE A 190 -11.17 -15.17 5.74
N MET A 191 -12.27 -15.54 5.07
CA MET A 191 -13.11 -14.58 4.35
C MET A 191 -13.72 -13.48 5.23
N PRO A 192 -14.29 -13.78 6.43
CA PRO A 192 -14.88 -12.74 7.28
C PRO A 192 -13.83 -11.73 7.76
N VAL A 193 -12.62 -12.19 8.06
CA VAL A 193 -11.50 -11.33 8.44
C VAL A 193 -11.08 -10.44 7.27
N LEU A 194 -10.90 -11.01 6.08
CA LEU A 194 -10.54 -10.24 4.88
C LEU A 194 -11.60 -9.16 4.59
N GLN A 195 -12.89 -9.51 4.64
CA GLN A 195 -13.97 -8.55 4.40
C GLN A 195 -13.98 -7.41 5.42
N LYS A 196 -13.78 -7.73 6.71
CA LYS A 196 -13.70 -6.72 7.77
C LYS A 196 -12.58 -5.71 7.49
N LEU A 197 -11.40 -6.20 7.11
CA LEU A 197 -10.26 -5.34 6.77
C LEU A 197 -10.47 -4.58 5.45
N ALA A 198 -11.11 -5.21 4.46
CA ALA A 198 -11.42 -4.59 3.18
C ALA A 198 -12.35 -3.38 3.31
N VAL A 199 -13.28 -3.38 4.27
CA VAL A 199 -14.10 -2.19 4.60
C VAL A 199 -13.24 -1.03 5.13
N GLN A 200 -12.12 -1.33 5.78
CA GLN A 200 -11.22 -0.35 6.42
C GLN A 200 -9.98 -0.03 5.56
N LYS A 201 -9.91 -0.54 4.33
CA LYS A 201 -8.68 -0.47 3.50
C LYS A 201 -8.17 0.94 3.21
N ASN A 202 -9.01 1.96 3.32
CA ASN A 202 -8.62 3.36 3.13
C ASN A 202 -7.99 4.00 4.38
N THR A 203 -8.23 3.41 5.55
CA THR A 203 -7.80 3.94 6.85
C THR A 203 -6.68 3.11 7.49
N ILE A 204 -6.33 1.97 6.92
CA ILE A 204 -5.22 1.13 7.40
C ILE A 204 -3.88 1.74 6.97
N PRO A 205 -2.98 2.15 7.89
CA PRO A 205 -1.65 2.68 7.55
C PRO A 205 -0.72 1.59 6.99
N LEU A 206 0.42 1.94 6.40
CA LEU A 206 1.52 0.97 6.18
C LEU A 206 2.28 0.86 7.50
N GLU A 207 2.52 -0.35 7.97
CA GLU A 207 3.20 -0.59 9.24
C GLU A 207 4.49 -1.36 9.04
N LYS A 208 5.46 -1.13 9.92
CA LYS A 208 6.80 -1.73 9.85
C LYS A 208 6.75 -3.26 9.75
N SER A 209 5.79 -3.89 10.43
CA SER A 209 5.81 -5.33 10.64
C SER A 209 5.36 -6.17 9.45
N TRP A 210 4.55 -5.63 8.54
CA TRP A 210 4.02 -6.38 7.39
C TRP A 210 4.31 -5.73 6.02
N ILE A 211 4.97 -4.57 6.00
CA ILE A 211 5.42 -3.93 4.75
C ILE A 211 6.54 -4.72 4.08
N THR A 212 6.54 -4.75 2.75
CA THR A 212 7.62 -5.34 1.95
C THR A 212 8.37 -4.29 1.16
N VAL A 213 9.56 -4.63 0.65
CA VAL A 213 10.36 -3.71 -0.16
C VAL A 213 9.59 -3.27 -1.42
N ALA A 214 8.76 -4.13 -1.99
CA ALA A 214 7.89 -3.80 -3.12
C ALA A 214 6.86 -2.69 -2.83
N ASP A 215 6.42 -2.54 -1.58
CA ASP A 215 5.48 -1.48 -1.19
C ASP A 215 6.12 -0.09 -1.30
N LEU A 216 7.45 0.02 -1.24
CA LEU A 216 8.18 1.27 -1.48
C LEU A 216 8.23 1.65 -2.97
N MET A 217 8.02 0.69 -3.85
CA MET A 217 8.03 0.86 -5.30
C MET A 217 6.64 1.25 -5.84
N PHE A 218 5.83 1.87 -4.99
CA PHE A 218 4.55 2.47 -5.36
C PHE A 218 4.35 3.80 -4.61
N PRO A 219 3.83 4.87 -5.24
CA PRO A 219 3.51 4.98 -6.67
C PRO A 219 4.77 4.89 -7.54
N ASP A 220 4.61 4.81 -8.86
CA ASP A 220 5.74 4.87 -9.77
C ASP A 220 6.50 6.21 -9.62
N LEU A 221 7.75 6.25 -10.09
CA LEU A 221 8.55 7.46 -10.07
C LEU A 221 8.15 8.41 -11.21
N ASP A 222 8.48 9.68 -11.04
CA ASP A 222 8.28 10.72 -12.06
C ASP A 222 9.28 10.48 -13.21
N GLY A 223 8.83 9.80 -14.28
CA GLY A 223 9.61 9.58 -15.49
C GLY A 223 10.58 8.40 -15.44
N TRP A 224 11.15 8.08 -16.61
CA TRP A 224 12.03 6.91 -16.85
C TRP A 224 13.22 7.32 -17.72
N GLY A 225 14.37 6.66 -17.57
CA GLY A 225 15.54 6.91 -18.42
C GLY A 225 15.37 6.35 -19.84
N TYR A 226 15.05 5.06 -19.92
CA TYR A 226 14.76 4.33 -21.15
C TYR A 226 13.45 3.53 -21.05
N ARG A 227 12.97 3.07 -22.21
CA ARG A 227 11.70 2.33 -22.31
C ARG A 227 11.73 0.94 -21.66
N GLY A 228 12.90 0.42 -21.32
CA GLY A 228 13.05 -0.82 -20.55
C GLY A 228 12.96 -0.63 -19.03
N ASP A 229 13.19 0.58 -18.49
CA ASP A 229 13.18 0.82 -17.04
C ASP A 229 11.85 0.47 -16.35
N PRO A 230 10.66 0.77 -16.92
CA PRO A 230 9.40 0.35 -16.32
C PRO A 230 9.27 -1.18 -16.21
N SER A 231 9.89 -1.93 -17.12
CA SER A 231 9.86 -3.40 -17.08
C SER A 231 10.75 -3.94 -15.96
N LEU A 232 11.96 -3.37 -15.79
CA LEU A 232 12.81 -3.69 -14.64
C LEU A 232 12.13 -3.32 -13.31
N TRP A 233 11.50 -2.15 -13.22
CA TRP A 233 10.74 -1.73 -12.05
C TRP A 233 9.64 -2.73 -11.68
N ARG A 234 8.88 -3.19 -12.67
CA ARG A 234 7.81 -4.18 -12.46
C ARG A 234 8.35 -5.54 -12.00
N GLU A 235 9.37 -6.07 -12.68
CA GLU A 235 9.97 -7.36 -12.29
C GLU A 235 10.64 -7.28 -10.91
N MET A 236 11.27 -6.14 -10.55
CA MET A 236 11.79 -5.91 -9.20
C MET A 236 10.68 -5.86 -8.16
N ARG A 237 9.60 -5.13 -8.44
CA ARG A 237 8.46 -5.05 -7.51
C ARG A 237 7.86 -6.44 -7.26
N GLN A 238 7.80 -7.28 -8.30
CA GLN A 238 7.34 -8.66 -8.18
C GLN A 238 8.31 -9.52 -7.35
N SER A 239 9.61 -9.49 -7.64
CA SER A 239 10.62 -10.29 -6.92
C SER A 239 10.75 -9.88 -5.45
N LEU A 240 10.58 -8.59 -5.15
CA LEU A 240 10.70 -8.02 -3.82
C LEU A 240 9.38 -8.01 -3.03
N SER A 241 8.31 -8.58 -3.60
CA SER A 241 6.96 -8.54 -3.03
C SER A 241 6.78 -9.28 -1.71
N ARG A 242 7.74 -10.13 -1.35
CA ARG A 242 7.80 -10.90 -0.09
C ARG A 242 9.04 -10.61 0.74
N VAL A 243 9.89 -9.69 0.31
CA VAL A 243 11.09 -9.32 1.06
C VAL A 243 10.68 -8.29 2.11
N PRO A 244 10.77 -8.59 3.41
CA PRO A 244 10.47 -7.61 4.46
C PRO A 244 11.36 -6.38 4.30
N LEU A 245 10.85 -5.21 4.67
CA LEU A 245 11.68 -4.01 4.69
C LEU A 245 12.78 -4.15 5.76
N PRO A 246 14.08 -4.18 5.40
CA PRO A 246 15.15 -4.24 6.40
C PRO A 246 15.18 -2.98 7.27
N ASP A 247 15.76 -3.08 8.45
CA ASP A 247 15.81 -1.98 9.41
C ASP A 247 16.77 -0.85 8.99
N ASN A 248 17.83 -1.19 8.27
CA ASN A 248 18.89 -0.26 7.92
C ASN A 248 18.90 0.08 6.42
N ARG A 249 19.45 1.25 6.09
CA ARG A 249 19.50 1.79 4.72
C ARG A 249 20.45 0.99 3.82
N ILE A 250 21.58 0.55 4.36
CA ILE A 250 22.64 -0.15 3.61
C ILE A 250 22.15 -1.49 3.09
N GLU A 251 21.42 -2.24 3.92
CA GLU A 251 20.84 -3.53 3.54
C GLU A 251 19.73 -3.37 2.51
N LEU A 252 18.87 -2.36 2.64
CA LEU A 252 17.86 -2.04 1.63
C LEU A 252 18.52 -1.74 0.27
N GLU A 253 19.57 -0.93 0.27
CA GLU A 253 20.32 -0.58 -0.93
C GLU A 253 20.94 -1.83 -1.58
N LYS A 254 21.55 -2.72 -0.80
CA LYS A 254 22.08 -4.01 -1.29
C LYS A 254 20.98 -4.89 -1.90
N ILE A 255 19.83 -5.02 -1.24
CA ILE A 255 18.69 -5.80 -1.75
C ILE A 255 18.23 -5.25 -3.10
N LEU A 256 18.08 -3.92 -3.22
CA LEU A 256 17.64 -3.27 -4.46
C LEU A 256 18.66 -3.45 -5.59
N LEU A 257 19.95 -3.20 -5.32
CA LEU A 257 21.02 -3.38 -6.30
C LEU A 257 21.11 -4.83 -6.78
N ASN A 258 21.16 -5.79 -5.85
CA ASN A 258 21.26 -7.21 -6.18
C ASN A 258 20.05 -7.69 -6.98
N SER A 259 18.83 -7.25 -6.62
CA SER A 259 17.62 -7.59 -7.37
C SER A 259 17.67 -7.03 -8.78
N ALA A 260 18.05 -5.76 -8.95
CA ALA A 260 18.16 -5.13 -10.25
C ALA A 260 19.20 -5.86 -11.13
N GLN A 261 20.39 -6.13 -10.59
CA GLN A 261 21.47 -6.81 -11.30
C GLN A 261 21.11 -8.24 -11.70
N SER A 262 20.45 -8.98 -10.80
CA SER A 262 19.97 -10.34 -11.06
C SER A 262 18.95 -10.37 -12.21
N ILE A 263 18.00 -9.43 -12.20
CA ILE A 263 16.97 -9.33 -13.24
C ILE A 263 17.59 -8.93 -14.57
N MET A 264 18.45 -7.91 -14.59
CA MET A 264 19.12 -7.48 -15.82
C MET A 264 20.10 -8.52 -16.37
N ASN A 265 20.58 -9.42 -15.51
CA ASN A 265 21.77 -10.25 -15.75
C ASN A 265 22.99 -9.39 -16.13
N ALA A 266 23.19 -8.29 -15.39
CA ALA A 266 24.25 -7.31 -15.64
C ALA A 266 24.60 -6.54 -14.36
N THR A 267 25.82 -5.99 -14.31
CA THR A 267 26.30 -5.16 -13.20
C THR A 267 26.24 -3.69 -13.58
N PHE A 268 25.79 -2.83 -12.66
CA PHE A 268 25.87 -1.39 -12.83
C PHE A 268 27.33 -0.95 -13.04
N SER A 269 27.56 -0.13 -14.06
CA SER A 269 28.89 0.34 -14.45
C SER A 269 28.83 1.81 -14.87
N THR A 270 29.95 2.35 -15.37
CA THR A 270 30.02 3.69 -15.96
C THR A 270 29.43 3.77 -17.37
N GLU A 271 28.92 2.67 -17.92
CA GLU A 271 28.23 2.67 -19.21
C GLU A 271 26.84 3.30 -19.10
N HIS A 272 26.26 3.70 -20.24
CA HIS A 272 24.95 4.35 -20.28
C HIS A 272 23.81 3.42 -19.80
N GLY A 273 23.95 2.12 -20.00
CA GLY A 273 22.90 1.15 -19.71
C GLY A 273 23.15 -0.23 -20.28
N VAL A 274 22.16 -1.11 -20.12
CA VAL A 274 22.19 -2.48 -20.65
C VAL A 274 20.94 -2.76 -21.48
N PHE A 275 21.08 -3.55 -22.54
CA PHE A 275 19.97 -4.05 -23.32
C PHE A 275 19.48 -5.39 -22.80
N VAL A 276 18.20 -5.46 -22.42
CA VAL A 276 17.52 -6.68 -21.99
C VAL A 276 16.50 -7.08 -23.04
N LYS A 277 16.81 -8.14 -23.80
CA LYS A 277 16.01 -8.59 -24.96
C LYS A 277 14.53 -8.81 -24.63
N ARG A 278 14.21 -9.40 -23.48
CA ARG A 278 12.82 -9.69 -23.07
C ARG A 278 11.99 -8.44 -22.74
N PHE A 279 12.65 -7.30 -22.50
CA PHE A 279 11.97 -6.01 -22.30
C PHE A 279 11.76 -5.26 -23.62
N SER A 280 12.28 -5.78 -24.73
CA SER A 280 12.11 -5.19 -26.05
C SER A 280 10.76 -5.56 -26.64
N HIS A 281 9.98 -4.53 -26.99
CA HIS A 281 8.66 -4.66 -27.62
C HIS A 281 8.61 -3.91 -28.97
N GLY A 282 9.77 -3.54 -29.53
CA GLY A 282 9.91 -2.80 -30.80
C GLY A 282 10.34 -1.33 -30.63
N GLY A 283 11.25 -0.87 -31.50
CA GLY A 283 11.79 0.50 -31.53
C GLY A 283 13.21 0.65 -30.95
N MET A 284 13.92 1.74 -31.30
CA MET A 284 15.37 1.87 -31.04
C MET A 284 15.81 1.77 -29.56
N SER A 285 14.99 2.21 -28.60
CA SER A 285 15.30 2.11 -27.16
C SER A 285 14.42 1.12 -26.39
N SER A 286 13.60 0.30 -27.07
CA SER A 286 12.80 -0.70 -26.37
C SER A 286 13.70 -1.78 -25.79
N GLY A 287 13.67 -1.97 -24.47
CA GLY A 287 14.49 -2.96 -23.78
C GLY A 287 15.84 -2.46 -23.25
N TRP A 288 16.24 -1.23 -23.56
CA TRP A 288 17.37 -0.59 -22.88
C TRP A 288 16.96 -0.14 -21.46
N ILE A 289 17.88 -0.29 -20.52
CA ILE A 289 17.75 0.09 -19.11
C ILE A 289 18.87 1.08 -18.77
N SER A 290 18.54 2.21 -18.14
CA SER A 290 19.50 3.29 -17.91
C SER A 290 20.22 3.11 -16.57
N PHE A 291 21.53 2.84 -16.58
CA PHE A 291 22.30 2.69 -15.34
C PHE A 291 22.34 3.99 -14.53
N GLU A 292 22.45 5.13 -15.21
CA GLU A 292 22.41 6.46 -14.59
C GLU A 292 21.08 6.69 -13.87
N PHE A 293 19.93 6.46 -14.54
CA PHE A 293 18.62 6.63 -13.92
C PHE A 293 18.46 5.77 -12.67
N TRP A 294 18.87 4.51 -12.73
CA TRP A 294 18.73 3.59 -11.60
C TRP A 294 19.62 3.97 -10.41
N THR A 295 20.85 4.40 -10.66
CA THR A 295 21.84 4.73 -9.61
C THR A 295 21.65 6.12 -9.02
N THR A 296 21.11 7.08 -9.78
CA THR A 296 20.95 8.47 -9.33
C THR A 296 19.52 8.81 -8.88
N ASN A 297 18.50 8.17 -9.45
CA ASN A 297 17.11 8.51 -9.20
C ASN A 297 16.33 7.34 -8.59
N ALA A 298 16.31 6.17 -9.24
CA ALA A 298 15.37 5.11 -8.85
C ALA A 298 15.68 4.52 -7.48
N ILE A 299 16.89 3.97 -7.30
CA ILE A 299 17.30 3.37 -6.02
C ILE A 299 17.34 4.42 -4.90
N PRO A 300 17.99 5.60 -5.08
CA PRO A 300 17.94 6.66 -4.07
C PRO A 300 16.52 7.08 -3.69
N GLY A 301 15.61 7.17 -4.66
CA GLY A 301 14.20 7.49 -4.42
C GLY A 301 13.49 6.45 -3.55
N ILE A 302 13.71 5.16 -3.82
CA ILE A 302 13.15 4.06 -2.99
C ILE A 302 13.72 4.12 -1.56
N LEU A 303 15.04 4.35 -1.42
CA LEU A 303 15.69 4.49 -0.11
C LEU A 303 15.10 5.67 0.68
N GLN A 304 14.87 6.79 0.00
CA GLN A 304 14.29 7.98 0.61
C GLN A 304 12.85 7.76 1.09
N ARG A 305 12.04 7.02 0.32
CA ARG A 305 10.68 6.61 0.72
C ARG A 305 10.69 5.77 2.00
N ALA A 306 11.65 4.85 2.14
CA ALA A 306 11.81 4.06 3.35
C ALA A 306 12.13 4.93 4.57
N GLU A 307 13.01 5.92 4.43
CA GLU A 307 13.33 6.87 5.50
C GLU A 307 12.09 7.67 5.93
N TRP A 308 11.30 8.17 4.98
CA TRP A 308 10.08 8.91 5.28
C TRP A 308 9.09 8.07 6.08
N LEU A 309 8.86 6.81 5.70
CA LEU A 309 8.01 5.88 6.45
C LEU A 309 8.54 5.61 7.85
N ARG A 310 9.84 5.33 7.99
CA ARG A 310 10.47 5.11 9.30
C ARG A 310 10.27 6.30 10.23
N GLU A 311 10.36 7.52 9.72
CA GLU A 311 10.08 8.71 10.51
C GLU A 311 8.60 8.84 10.89
N THR A 312 7.69 8.45 10.01
CA THR A 312 6.27 8.43 10.37
C THR A 312 6.01 7.49 11.55
N TRP A 313 6.68 6.34 11.64
CA TRP A 313 6.45 5.32 12.66
C TRP A 313 7.02 5.65 14.06
N ARG A 314 7.80 6.71 14.21
CA ARG A 314 8.58 6.97 15.43
C ARG A 314 7.81 7.43 16.67
N TYR A 315 6.48 7.60 16.62
CA TYR A 315 5.66 8.18 17.70
C TYR A 315 4.21 7.69 17.74
#